data_AF-A0A480B515-F1
#
_entry.id   AF-A0A480B515-F1
#
_cell.length_a   1.000
_cell.length_b   1.000
_cell.length_c   1.000
_cell.angle_alpha   90.00
_cell.angle_beta   90.00
_cell.angle_gamma   90.00
#
_symmetry.space_group_name_H-M   'P 1'
#
loop_
_entity.id
_entity.type
_entity.pdbx_description
1 polymer ?
#
loop_
_entity_poly.entity_id
_entity_poly.type
_entity_poly.pdbx_seq_one_letter_code
_entity_poly.pdbx_strand_id
1 'polypeptide(L)'
;MELLVCIKQVPDTSEIKLDPETNNLIRTGLPSIVNPDDMHALEAALAVKDQYEGSRITVLSMGPPQAEAALRECLSLGADDAVLVTDRAFGGADTLATSYTIASAIRHIQRTMNRQFQIIFCGKQAIDGDTAQVGPQIAEELGMAQATYACELSVDQAAQKAVVKRQHENGYEIVEVPLPLLVTATAELNEPRQPGLWSSIYAKRYTISHITLRDMPHIDESHIGLTGSPTRVRKVYQPPLRGKVEMLSSIDEGAKKVLELAYHIKPEKFAHLLVPNDVPVVESTEDEGVDVKDPVQRAASVESVAPSEPKVEEVKPYTFAAEAVKSADVSKGGDR
;
A
#
# COMPACT_ATOMS: atom_id res chain seq x y z
N MET A 1 -22.29 -7.42 -2.76
CA MET A 1 -21.19 -7.36 -3.76
C MET A 1 -20.23 -8.52 -3.57
N GLU A 2 -19.55 -8.98 -4.63
CA GLU A 2 -18.43 -9.94 -4.49
C GLU A 2 -17.12 -9.18 -4.48
N LEU A 3 -16.38 -9.33 -3.39
CA LEU A 3 -15.12 -8.66 -3.13
C LEU A 3 -14.02 -9.72 -2.97
N LEU A 4 -12.83 -9.43 -3.49
CA LEU A 4 -11.64 -10.26 -3.31
C LEU A 4 -10.56 -9.43 -2.65
N VAL A 5 -9.82 -10.01 -1.72
CA VAL A 5 -8.61 -9.40 -1.15
C VAL A 5 -7.44 -10.35 -1.40
N CYS A 6 -6.43 -9.90 -2.14
CA CYS A 6 -5.18 -10.60 -2.28
C CYS A 6 -4.26 -10.22 -1.12
N ILE A 7 -3.83 -11.22 -0.35
CA ILE A 7 -2.94 -11.05 0.79
C ILE A 7 -1.68 -11.92 0.62
N LYS A 8 -0.56 -11.44 1.16
CA LYS A 8 0.71 -12.13 1.18
C LYS A 8 1.18 -12.31 2.62
N GLN A 9 1.57 -13.53 2.96
CA GLN A 9 2.33 -13.79 4.17
C GLN A 9 3.78 -13.36 3.94
N VAL A 10 4.30 -12.52 4.84
CA VAL A 10 5.66 -11.99 4.79
C VAL A 10 6.37 -12.21 6.13
N PRO A 11 7.71 -12.35 6.15
CA PRO A 11 8.45 -12.30 7.40
C PRO A 11 8.30 -10.92 8.04
N ASP A 12 8.12 -10.87 9.36
CA ASP A 12 8.09 -9.61 10.10
C ASP A 12 9.50 -9.00 10.15
N THR A 13 9.70 -7.96 9.35
CA THR A 13 10.99 -7.26 9.28
C THR A 13 11.19 -6.26 10.43
N SER A 14 10.17 -5.97 11.23
CA SER A 14 10.30 -5.10 12.42
C SER A 14 11.01 -5.82 13.58
N GLU A 15 10.90 -7.14 13.63
CA GLU A 15 11.50 -8.01 14.65
C GLU A 15 12.92 -8.47 14.31
N ILE A 16 13.59 -7.85 13.32
CA ILE A 16 14.97 -8.20 12.99
C ILE A 16 15.90 -7.81 14.15
N LYS A 17 16.50 -8.82 14.79
CA LYS A 17 17.43 -8.64 15.92
C LYS A 17 18.87 -8.66 15.44
N LEU A 18 19.75 -7.97 16.17
CA LEU A 18 21.19 -8.12 16.03
C LEU A 18 21.67 -9.24 16.95
N ASP A 19 22.53 -10.09 16.42
CA ASP A 19 23.30 -11.05 17.19
C ASP A 19 24.24 -10.27 18.12
N PRO A 20 24.13 -10.43 19.44
CA PRO A 20 24.95 -9.68 20.39
C PRO A 20 26.44 -10.05 20.34
N GLU A 21 26.80 -11.23 19.80
CA GLU A 21 28.19 -11.67 19.69
C GLU A 21 28.80 -11.28 18.34
N THR A 22 28.03 -11.44 17.26
CA THR A 22 28.56 -11.23 15.89
C THR A 22 28.16 -9.89 15.27
N ASN A 23 27.26 -9.13 15.92
CA ASN A 23 26.61 -7.93 15.38
C ASN A 23 25.96 -8.13 14.00
N ASN A 24 25.69 -9.39 13.62
CA ASN A 24 24.98 -9.73 12.39
C ASN A 24 23.47 -9.78 12.63
N LEU A 25 22.66 -9.57 11.60
CA LEU A 25 21.21 -9.67 11.72
C LEU A 25 20.79 -11.14 11.91
N ILE A 26 20.10 -11.46 13.00
CA ILE A 26 19.41 -12.74 13.21
C ILE A 26 18.11 -12.70 12.41
N ARG A 27 18.05 -13.54 11.38
CA ARG A 27 16.89 -13.66 10.48
C ARG A 27 16.18 -15.01 10.56
N THR A 28 16.75 -15.96 11.30
CA THR A 28 16.14 -17.27 11.54
C THR A 28 15.02 -17.15 12.57
N GLY A 29 13.82 -17.65 12.22
CA GLY A 29 12.69 -17.72 13.13
C GLY A 29 11.89 -16.43 13.28
N LEU A 30 12.00 -15.48 12.34
CA LEU A 30 11.10 -14.34 12.31
C LEU A 30 9.66 -14.83 12.16
N PRO A 31 8.71 -14.29 12.95
CA PRO A 31 7.31 -14.62 12.79
C PRO A 31 6.86 -14.20 11.39
N SER A 32 5.93 -14.96 10.82
CA SER A 32 5.30 -14.61 9.55
C SER A 32 3.97 -13.94 9.84
N ILE A 33 3.75 -12.78 9.24
CA ILE A 33 2.56 -11.94 9.42
C ILE A 33 1.83 -11.74 8.10
N VAL A 34 0.58 -11.29 8.14
CA VAL A 34 -0.05 -10.67 6.96
C VAL A 34 0.73 -9.39 6.65
N ASN A 35 1.05 -9.17 5.38
CA ASN A 35 1.72 -7.94 4.96
C ASN A 35 0.92 -6.69 5.42
N PRO A 36 1.56 -5.67 6.03
CA PRO A 36 0.86 -4.52 6.59
C PRO A 36 -0.08 -3.80 5.59
N ASP A 37 0.39 -3.51 4.37
CA ASP A 37 -0.45 -2.87 3.35
C ASP A 37 -1.67 -3.74 2.97
N ASP A 38 -1.55 -5.06 3.06
CA ASP A 38 -2.65 -5.99 2.76
C ASP A 38 -3.71 -5.99 3.88
N MET A 39 -3.34 -5.63 5.11
CA MET A 39 -4.29 -5.44 6.22
C MET A 39 -5.17 -4.21 5.97
N HIS A 40 -4.61 -3.13 5.43
CA HIS A 40 -5.39 -1.97 5.00
C HIS A 40 -6.30 -2.28 3.81
N ALA A 41 -5.85 -3.16 2.91
CA ALA A 41 -6.66 -3.66 1.80
C ALA A 41 -7.86 -4.48 2.30
N LEU A 42 -7.65 -5.35 3.31
CA LEU A 42 -8.70 -6.12 3.95
C LEU A 42 -9.71 -5.22 4.68
N GLU A 43 -9.23 -4.23 5.44
CA GLU A 43 -10.11 -3.30 6.14
C GLU A 43 -10.96 -2.48 5.16
N ALA A 44 -10.38 -2.03 4.04
CA ALA A 44 -11.14 -1.34 2.99
C ALA A 44 -12.27 -2.22 2.42
N ALA A 45 -11.98 -3.50 2.18
CA ALA A 45 -13.00 -4.45 1.74
C ALA A 45 -14.08 -4.68 2.81
N LEU A 46 -13.71 -4.76 4.09
CA LEU A 46 -14.63 -4.89 5.22
C LEU A 46 -15.53 -3.65 5.34
N ALA A 47 -14.98 -2.45 5.18
CA ALA A 47 -15.76 -1.21 5.19
C ALA A 47 -16.79 -1.18 4.05
N VAL A 48 -16.42 -1.62 2.83
CA VAL A 48 -17.37 -1.75 1.72
C VAL A 48 -18.43 -2.82 2.03
N LYS A 49 -18.04 -3.94 2.63
CA LYS A 49 -18.98 -4.99 3.05
C LYS A 49 -19.98 -4.46 4.09
N ASP A 50 -19.54 -3.66 5.06
CA ASP A 50 -20.39 -3.07 6.08
C ASP A 50 -21.42 -2.08 5.50
N GLN A 51 -21.07 -1.41 4.39
CA GLN A 51 -21.95 -0.47 3.68
C GLN A 51 -23.01 -1.15 2.80
N TYR A 52 -22.68 -2.32 2.24
CA TYR A 52 -23.51 -2.99 1.24
C TYR A 52 -23.94 -4.38 1.69
N GLU A 53 -25.19 -4.50 2.14
CA GLU A 53 -25.76 -5.76 2.62
C GLU A 53 -25.65 -6.88 1.57
N GLY A 54 -25.39 -8.11 2.04
CA GLY A 54 -25.18 -9.27 1.18
C GLY A 54 -23.83 -9.26 0.44
N SER A 55 -22.91 -8.35 0.80
CA SER A 55 -21.54 -8.41 0.32
C SER A 55 -20.74 -9.51 0.98
N ARG A 56 -19.83 -10.10 0.19
CA ARG A 56 -19.03 -11.24 0.58
C ARG A 56 -17.58 -11.01 0.17
N ILE A 57 -16.67 -11.31 1.08
CA ILE A 57 -15.22 -11.14 0.91
C ILE A 57 -14.57 -12.52 0.84
N THR A 58 -13.91 -12.80 -0.28
CA THR A 58 -12.96 -13.90 -0.39
C THR A 58 -11.54 -13.36 -0.19
N VAL A 59 -10.78 -13.92 0.74
CA VAL A 59 -9.34 -13.66 0.88
C VAL A 59 -8.54 -14.73 0.14
N LEU A 60 -7.54 -14.31 -0.62
CA LEU A 60 -6.73 -15.16 -1.48
C LEU A 60 -5.25 -14.94 -1.17
N SER A 61 -4.51 -16.02 -0.96
CA SER A 61 -3.06 -15.97 -0.85
C SER A 61 -2.42 -17.02 -1.75
N MET A 62 -1.32 -16.66 -2.41
CA MET A 62 -0.45 -17.61 -3.10
C MET A 62 0.78 -17.86 -2.25
N GLY A 63 1.04 -19.12 -1.90
CA GLY A 63 2.18 -19.43 -1.05
C GLY A 63 2.27 -20.88 -0.59
N PRO A 64 3.27 -21.19 0.24
CA PRO A 64 3.37 -22.48 0.90
C PRO A 64 2.22 -22.71 1.89
N PRO A 65 1.96 -23.96 2.33
CA PRO A 65 0.88 -24.27 3.28
C PRO A 65 0.87 -23.44 4.57
N GLN A 66 2.02 -22.96 5.04
CA GLN A 66 2.11 -22.06 6.21
C GLN A 66 1.35 -20.73 6.02
N ALA A 67 1.06 -20.30 4.79
CA ALA A 67 0.28 -19.10 4.50
C ALA A 67 -1.20 -19.24 4.92
N GLU A 68 -1.68 -20.46 5.21
CA GLU A 68 -2.99 -20.65 5.84
C GLU A 68 -3.14 -19.85 7.15
N ALA A 69 -2.06 -19.66 7.91
CA ALA A 69 -2.11 -18.88 9.15
C ALA A 69 -2.52 -17.43 8.88
N ALA A 70 -1.96 -16.81 7.83
CA ALA A 70 -2.31 -15.46 7.41
C ALA A 70 -3.77 -15.38 6.92
N LEU A 71 -4.24 -16.38 6.17
CA LEU A 71 -5.64 -16.46 5.75
C LEU A 71 -6.60 -16.58 6.95
N ARG A 72 -6.24 -17.36 7.97
CA ARG A 72 -7.03 -17.48 9.21
C ARG A 72 -7.07 -16.19 10.00
N GLU A 73 -5.99 -15.42 10.02
CA GLU A 73 -5.98 -14.08 10.59
C GLU A 73 -7.01 -13.20 9.88
N CYS A 74 -7.03 -13.16 8.55
CA CYS A 74 -8.03 -12.39 7.80
C CYS A 74 -9.49 -12.85 8.04
N LEU A 75 -9.73 -14.16 8.15
CA LEU A 75 -11.04 -14.70 8.54
C LEU A 75 -11.45 -14.24 9.95
N SER A 76 -10.49 -14.12 10.87
CA SER A 76 -10.76 -13.66 12.25
C SER A 76 -11.19 -12.18 12.31
N LEU A 77 -10.86 -11.41 11.27
CA LEU A 77 -11.21 -9.99 11.12
C LEU A 77 -12.55 -9.76 10.42
N GLY A 78 -13.11 -10.78 9.74
CA GLY A 78 -14.45 -10.72 9.14
C GLY A 78 -14.55 -11.10 7.67
N ALA A 79 -13.48 -11.62 7.06
CA ALA A 79 -13.58 -12.24 5.73
C ALA A 79 -14.50 -13.47 5.76
N ASP A 80 -15.19 -13.74 4.64
CA ASP A 80 -16.20 -14.82 4.55
C ASP A 80 -15.63 -16.11 4.00
N ASP A 81 -14.67 -16.02 3.08
CA ASP A 81 -13.99 -17.18 2.50
C ASP A 81 -12.50 -17.00 2.45
N ALA A 82 -11.78 -18.12 2.47
CA ALA A 82 -10.34 -18.14 2.29
C ALA A 82 -9.92 -19.20 1.27
N VAL A 83 -9.04 -18.79 0.37
CA VAL A 83 -8.46 -19.63 -0.66
C VAL A 83 -6.94 -19.53 -0.61
N LEU A 84 -6.28 -20.69 -0.56
CA LEU A 84 -4.84 -20.81 -0.69
C LEU A 84 -4.50 -21.35 -2.09
N VAL A 85 -3.74 -20.59 -2.88
CA VAL A 85 -3.14 -21.06 -4.12
C VAL A 85 -1.77 -21.65 -3.79
N THR A 86 -1.64 -22.97 -3.85
CA THR A 86 -0.44 -23.66 -3.39
C THR A 86 -0.06 -24.83 -4.29
N ASP A 87 1.13 -24.75 -4.88
CA ASP A 87 1.76 -25.81 -5.65
C ASP A 87 3.27 -25.54 -5.73
N ARG A 88 4.08 -26.59 -5.88
CA ARG A 88 5.52 -26.44 -6.12
C ARG A 88 5.79 -25.75 -7.46
N ALA A 89 4.92 -25.94 -8.45
CA ALA A 89 5.04 -25.31 -9.77
C ALA A 89 5.03 -23.78 -9.72
N PHE A 90 4.45 -23.18 -8.67
CA PHE A 90 4.38 -21.72 -8.50
C PHE A 90 5.61 -21.15 -7.77
N GLY A 91 6.50 -22.00 -7.27
CA GLY A 91 7.68 -21.59 -6.51
C GLY A 91 8.70 -20.83 -7.35
N GLY A 92 9.33 -19.82 -6.75
CA GLY A 92 10.37 -19.01 -7.40
C GLY A 92 9.85 -18.05 -8.49
N ALA A 93 8.54 -17.83 -8.54
CA ALA A 93 7.91 -16.85 -9.41
C ALA A 93 8.42 -15.43 -9.12
N ASP A 94 8.62 -14.64 -10.16
CA ASP A 94 8.71 -13.18 -10.06
C ASP A 94 7.31 -12.55 -10.09
N THR A 95 7.23 -11.22 -10.24
CA THR A 95 5.96 -10.49 -10.19
C THR A 95 5.02 -10.90 -11.32
N LEU A 96 5.52 -11.03 -12.55
CA LEU A 96 4.71 -11.41 -13.72
C LEU A 96 4.15 -12.83 -13.60
N ALA A 97 4.99 -13.79 -13.23
CA ALA A 97 4.55 -15.17 -13.03
C ALA A 97 3.58 -15.28 -11.83
N THR A 98 3.79 -14.47 -10.79
CA THR A 98 2.90 -14.40 -9.62
C THR A 98 1.53 -13.82 -10.00
N SER A 99 1.49 -12.68 -10.69
CA SER A 99 0.24 -12.04 -11.09
C SER A 99 -0.57 -12.91 -12.05
N TYR A 100 0.09 -13.55 -13.01
CA TYR A 100 -0.55 -14.49 -13.95
C TYR A 100 -1.17 -15.70 -13.21
N THR A 101 -0.45 -16.26 -12.24
CA THR A 101 -0.95 -17.38 -11.42
C THR A 101 -2.15 -16.95 -10.58
N ILE A 102 -2.07 -15.79 -9.91
CA ILE A 102 -3.17 -15.25 -9.09
C ILE A 102 -4.38 -14.94 -9.97
N ALA A 103 -4.21 -14.25 -11.09
CA ALA A 103 -5.30 -13.94 -12.02
C ALA A 103 -5.97 -15.24 -12.56
N SER A 104 -5.18 -16.27 -12.86
CA SER A 104 -5.70 -17.58 -13.27
C SER A 104 -6.54 -18.25 -12.17
N ALA A 105 -6.09 -18.18 -10.92
CA ALA A 105 -6.84 -18.68 -9.77
C ALA A 105 -8.13 -17.88 -9.55
N ILE A 106 -8.10 -16.55 -9.71
CA ILE A 106 -9.27 -15.67 -9.62
C ILE A 106 -10.32 -16.06 -10.66
N ARG A 107 -9.90 -16.23 -11.93
CA ARG A 107 -10.80 -16.72 -12.99
C ARG A 107 -11.37 -18.11 -12.68
N HIS A 108 -10.58 -19.01 -12.09
CA HIS A 108 -11.07 -20.30 -11.63
C HIS A 108 -12.15 -20.14 -10.56
N ILE A 109 -11.89 -19.34 -9.51
CA ILE A 109 -12.85 -19.08 -8.42
C ILE A 109 -14.16 -18.54 -8.98
N GLN A 110 -14.11 -17.52 -9.86
CA GLN A 110 -15.30 -16.92 -10.48
C GLN A 110 -16.15 -17.94 -11.25
N ARG A 111 -15.50 -18.85 -12.00
CA ARG A 111 -16.20 -19.93 -12.71
C ARG A 111 -16.84 -20.92 -11.74
N THR A 112 -16.09 -21.37 -10.73
CA THR A 112 -16.56 -22.36 -9.75
C THR A 112 -17.72 -21.84 -8.90
N MET A 113 -17.67 -20.56 -8.50
CA MET A 113 -18.74 -19.93 -7.72
C MET A 113 -19.89 -19.39 -8.57
N ASN A 114 -19.72 -19.32 -9.91
CA ASN A 114 -20.64 -18.69 -10.86
C ASN A 114 -21.00 -17.23 -10.50
N ARG A 115 -20.00 -16.45 -10.04
CA ARG A 115 -20.14 -15.04 -9.66
C ARG A 115 -18.87 -14.30 -10.07
N GLN A 116 -18.97 -12.99 -10.29
CA GLN A 116 -17.85 -12.16 -10.74
C GLN A 116 -17.41 -11.21 -9.62
N PHE A 117 -16.11 -11.09 -9.36
CA PHE A 117 -15.61 -10.10 -8.42
C PHE A 117 -15.78 -8.70 -8.99
N GLN A 118 -16.42 -7.81 -8.22
CA GLN A 118 -16.63 -6.42 -8.62
C GLN A 118 -15.45 -5.54 -8.22
N ILE A 119 -14.84 -5.83 -7.07
CA ILE A 119 -13.67 -5.10 -6.58
C ILE A 119 -12.64 -6.11 -6.07
N ILE A 120 -11.38 -5.91 -6.46
CA ILE A 120 -10.23 -6.64 -5.95
C ILE A 120 -9.36 -5.66 -5.16
N PHE A 121 -8.98 -6.03 -3.94
CA PHE A 121 -8.11 -5.24 -3.07
C PHE A 121 -6.75 -5.93 -2.95
N CYS A 122 -5.69 -5.16 -3.06
CA CYS A 122 -4.31 -5.57 -2.77
C CYS A 122 -3.68 -4.54 -1.83
N GLY A 123 -2.63 -4.88 -1.09
CA GLY A 123 -1.75 -3.85 -0.54
C GLY A 123 -0.96 -3.14 -1.64
N LYS A 124 -0.47 -1.94 -1.35
CA LYS A 124 0.42 -1.17 -2.23
C LYS A 124 1.71 -1.94 -2.53
N GLN A 125 2.41 -2.43 -1.50
CA GLN A 125 3.60 -3.26 -1.67
C GLN A 125 3.73 -4.31 -0.58
N ALA A 126 4.44 -5.41 -0.89
CA ALA A 126 4.85 -6.38 0.12
C ALA A 126 6.26 -6.07 0.63
N ILE A 127 6.44 -6.01 1.95
CA ILE A 127 7.68 -5.55 2.62
C ILE A 127 8.91 -6.44 2.39
N ASP A 128 8.73 -7.64 1.85
CA ASP A 128 9.82 -8.58 1.59
C ASP A 128 10.44 -8.38 0.20
N GLY A 129 9.61 -8.01 -0.79
CA GLY A 129 10.02 -7.81 -2.19
C GLY A 129 9.99 -6.36 -2.67
N ASP A 130 9.18 -5.51 -2.05
CA ASP A 130 9.05 -4.06 -2.29
C ASP A 130 8.87 -3.64 -3.76
N THR A 131 8.21 -4.47 -4.58
CA THR A 131 8.08 -4.21 -6.01
C THR A 131 6.88 -3.34 -6.38
N ALA A 132 5.81 -3.36 -5.59
CA ALA A 132 4.51 -2.73 -5.88
C ALA A 132 3.89 -3.09 -7.26
N GLN A 133 4.26 -4.23 -7.84
CA GLN A 133 3.89 -4.59 -9.23
C GLN A 133 2.71 -5.55 -9.35
N VAL A 134 2.52 -6.44 -8.36
CA VAL A 134 1.61 -7.58 -8.49
C VAL A 134 0.15 -7.13 -8.62
N GLY A 135 -0.30 -6.15 -7.83
CA GLY A 135 -1.66 -5.60 -7.94
C GLY A 135 -1.98 -5.08 -9.34
N PRO A 136 -1.20 -4.11 -9.86
CA PRO A 136 -1.37 -3.62 -11.24
C PRO A 136 -1.32 -4.69 -12.32
N GLN A 137 -0.41 -5.66 -12.20
CA GLN A 137 -0.32 -6.76 -13.16
C GLN A 137 -1.53 -7.70 -13.10
N ILE A 138 -2.11 -7.94 -11.91
CA ILE A 138 -3.37 -8.69 -11.79
C ILE A 138 -4.51 -7.93 -12.49
N ALA A 139 -4.57 -6.60 -12.35
CA ALA A 139 -5.60 -5.79 -12.99
C ALA A 139 -5.52 -5.89 -14.52
N GLU A 140 -4.31 -5.78 -15.08
CA GLU A 140 -4.05 -5.94 -16.50
C GLU A 140 -4.45 -7.35 -16.99
N GLU A 141 -4.01 -8.39 -16.30
CA GLU A 141 -4.36 -9.78 -16.60
C GLU A 141 -5.89 -10.00 -16.66
N LEU A 142 -6.62 -9.39 -15.73
CA LEU A 142 -8.08 -9.54 -15.64
C LEU A 142 -8.84 -8.55 -16.54
N GLY A 143 -8.16 -7.60 -17.20
CA GLY A 143 -8.80 -6.54 -17.98
C GLY A 143 -9.66 -5.61 -17.12
N MET A 144 -9.22 -5.34 -15.88
CA MET A 144 -9.93 -4.50 -14.91
C MET A 144 -9.35 -3.08 -14.90
N ALA A 145 -10.19 -2.09 -14.55
CA ALA A 145 -9.68 -0.79 -14.19
C ALA A 145 -8.81 -0.90 -12.92
N GLN A 146 -7.87 0.03 -12.72
CA GLN A 146 -7.01 0.04 -11.54
C GLN A 146 -6.89 1.42 -10.91
N ALA A 147 -6.86 1.47 -9.58
CA ALA A 147 -6.54 2.65 -8.78
C ALA A 147 -5.48 2.31 -7.74
N THR A 148 -4.24 2.67 -8.04
CA THR A 148 -3.09 2.42 -7.15
C THR A 148 -2.91 3.54 -6.13
N TYR A 149 -2.15 3.28 -5.05
CA TYR A 149 -1.87 4.24 -3.98
C TYR A 149 -3.13 4.88 -3.37
N ALA A 150 -4.19 4.09 -3.14
CA ALA A 150 -5.44 4.59 -2.61
C ALA A 150 -5.31 5.00 -1.13
N CYS A 151 -5.80 6.19 -0.82
CA CYS A 151 -5.83 6.79 0.52
C CYS A 151 -7.25 7.13 0.97
N GLU A 152 -8.22 7.26 0.04
CA GLU A 152 -9.65 7.27 0.36
C GLU A 152 -10.40 6.51 -0.74
N LEU A 153 -11.47 5.80 -0.38
CA LEU A 153 -12.30 5.04 -1.30
C LEU A 153 -13.79 5.25 -0.97
N SER A 154 -14.56 5.64 -1.98
CA SER A 154 -16.02 5.62 -1.96
C SER A 154 -16.51 4.80 -3.14
N VAL A 155 -17.43 3.86 -2.89
CA VAL A 155 -18.00 2.99 -3.91
C VAL A 155 -19.45 3.40 -4.11
N ASP A 156 -19.89 3.52 -5.37
CA ASP A 156 -21.29 3.66 -5.75
C ASP A 156 -21.71 2.44 -6.56
N GLN A 157 -22.37 1.49 -5.88
CA GLN A 157 -22.81 0.26 -6.51
C GLN A 157 -23.89 0.51 -7.58
N ALA A 158 -24.77 1.50 -7.39
CA ALA A 158 -25.86 1.76 -8.33
C ALA A 158 -25.34 2.36 -9.65
N ALA A 159 -24.37 3.27 -9.56
CA ALA A 159 -23.72 3.87 -10.72
C ALA A 159 -22.57 3.03 -11.30
N GLN A 160 -22.26 1.85 -10.72
CA GLN A 160 -21.18 0.94 -11.15
C GLN A 160 -19.82 1.64 -11.23
N LYS A 161 -19.49 2.45 -10.22
CA LYS A 161 -18.25 3.23 -10.17
C LYS A 161 -17.72 3.37 -8.75
N ALA A 162 -16.47 3.79 -8.65
CA ALA A 162 -15.85 4.20 -7.40
C ALA A 162 -15.13 5.53 -7.59
N VAL A 163 -15.03 6.30 -6.51
CA VAL A 163 -14.19 7.49 -6.42
C VAL A 163 -13.04 7.17 -5.49
N VAL A 164 -11.81 7.32 -5.99
CA VAL A 164 -10.59 7.00 -5.26
C VAL A 164 -9.73 8.24 -5.16
N LYS A 165 -9.31 8.58 -3.94
CA LYS A 165 -8.23 9.54 -3.73
C LYS A 165 -6.91 8.79 -3.73
N ARG A 166 -6.08 9.02 -4.74
CA ARG A 166 -4.76 8.37 -4.89
C ARG A 166 -3.64 9.36 -4.55
N GLN A 167 -2.66 8.89 -3.78
CA GLN A 167 -1.47 9.67 -3.45
C GLN A 167 -0.46 9.66 -4.59
N HIS A 168 0.24 10.78 -4.74
CA HIS A 168 1.42 10.99 -5.58
C HIS A 168 2.42 11.87 -4.82
N GLU A 169 3.63 12.00 -5.34
CA GLU A 169 4.72 12.75 -4.70
C GLU A 169 4.35 14.22 -4.43
N ASN A 170 3.47 14.80 -5.25
CA ASN A 170 3.05 16.20 -5.17
C ASN A 170 1.68 16.40 -4.50
N GLY A 171 1.07 15.37 -3.92
CA GLY A 171 -0.23 15.45 -3.24
C GLY A 171 -1.17 14.32 -3.63
N TYR A 172 -2.42 14.67 -4.00
CA TYR A 172 -3.47 13.69 -4.25
C TYR A 172 -4.24 13.99 -5.54
N GLU A 173 -4.65 12.93 -6.23
CA GLU A 173 -5.62 12.99 -7.32
C GLU A 173 -6.92 12.31 -6.89
N ILE A 174 -8.06 12.91 -7.22
CA ILE A 174 -9.37 12.29 -7.05
C ILE A 174 -9.80 11.76 -8.42
N VAL A 175 -9.93 10.44 -8.54
CA VAL A 175 -10.28 9.78 -9.79
C VAL A 175 -11.59 9.01 -9.66
N GLU A 176 -12.47 9.18 -10.65
CA GLU A 176 -13.65 8.33 -10.82
C GLU A 176 -13.28 7.16 -11.73
N VAL A 177 -13.61 5.94 -11.30
CA VAL A 177 -13.18 4.70 -11.97
C VAL A 177 -14.36 3.72 -12.07
N PRO A 178 -14.60 3.09 -13.23
CA PRO A 178 -15.69 2.13 -13.39
C PRO A 178 -15.41 0.82 -12.65
N LEU A 179 -16.47 0.12 -12.27
CA LEU A 179 -16.41 -1.30 -11.87
C LEU A 179 -16.44 -2.20 -13.13
N PRO A 180 -15.71 -3.34 -13.14
CA PRO A 180 -14.90 -3.89 -12.07
C PRO A 180 -13.54 -3.19 -11.89
N LEU A 181 -13.08 -3.10 -10.64
CA LEU A 181 -11.92 -2.30 -10.24
C LEU A 181 -10.93 -3.10 -9.37
N LEU A 182 -9.63 -2.93 -9.59
CA LEU A 182 -8.59 -3.30 -8.63
C LEU A 182 -8.07 -2.06 -7.90
N VAL A 183 -8.00 -2.12 -6.57
CA VAL A 183 -7.48 -1.05 -5.73
C VAL A 183 -6.26 -1.55 -4.96
N THR A 184 -5.19 -0.74 -4.92
CA THR A 184 -4.06 -1.00 -4.01
C THR A 184 -4.11 -0.05 -2.81
N ALA A 185 -4.24 -0.58 -1.60
CA ALA A 185 -4.37 0.20 -0.38
C ALA A 185 -3.01 0.69 0.16
N THR A 186 -2.99 1.93 0.63
CA THR A 186 -1.91 2.48 1.46
C THR A 186 -2.32 2.49 2.93
N ALA A 187 -1.36 2.72 3.83
CA ALA A 187 -1.64 2.90 5.25
C ALA A 187 -2.54 4.11 5.56
N GLU A 188 -2.58 5.12 4.69
CA GLU A 188 -3.47 6.29 4.86
C GLU A 188 -4.96 5.95 4.63
N LEU A 189 -5.27 4.78 4.04
CA LEU A 189 -6.63 4.43 3.65
C LEU A 189 -7.57 4.22 4.84
N ASN A 190 -7.06 3.64 5.92
CA ASN A 190 -7.84 3.25 7.09
C ASN A 190 -6.93 2.75 8.23
N GLU A 191 -7.54 2.48 9.37
CA GLU A 191 -6.92 1.73 10.48
C GLU A 191 -7.56 0.34 10.57
N PRO A 192 -6.80 -0.76 10.41
CA PRO A 192 -7.34 -2.12 10.44
C PRO A 192 -8.02 -2.44 11.78
N ARG A 193 -9.23 -3.01 11.71
CA ARG A 193 -9.98 -3.40 12.91
C ARG A 193 -9.32 -4.56 13.67
N GLN A 194 -9.74 -4.75 14.91
CA GLN A 194 -9.32 -5.87 15.75
C GLN A 194 -10.26 -7.07 15.60
N PRO A 195 -9.76 -8.31 15.77
CA PRO A 195 -10.58 -9.51 15.60
C PRO A 195 -11.61 -9.65 16.72
N GLY A 196 -12.83 -10.05 16.35
CA GLY A 196 -13.88 -10.40 17.29
C GLY A 196 -13.73 -11.83 17.84
N LEU A 197 -14.35 -12.11 18.99
CA LEU A 197 -14.33 -13.45 19.59
C LEU A 197 -14.99 -14.50 18.68
N TRP A 198 -16.18 -14.20 18.15
CA TRP A 198 -16.94 -15.13 17.31
C TRP A 198 -16.29 -15.38 15.95
N SER A 199 -15.77 -14.33 15.32
CA SER A 199 -15.02 -14.44 14.06
C SER A 199 -13.71 -15.22 14.26
N SER A 200 -13.03 -15.06 15.40
CA SER A 200 -11.86 -15.87 15.73
C SER A 200 -12.17 -17.36 15.89
N ILE A 201 -13.30 -17.70 16.52
CA ILE A 201 -13.77 -19.09 16.63
C ILE A 201 -14.11 -19.65 15.26
N TYR A 202 -14.80 -18.86 14.43
CA TYR A 202 -15.11 -19.21 13.04
C TYR A 202 -13.84 -19.48 12.23
N ALA A 203 -12.88 -18.56 12.27
CA ALA A 203 -11.61 -18.66 11.56
C ALA A 203 -10.83 -19.92 11.92
N LYS A 204 -10.84 -20.32 13.20
CA LYS A 204 -10.19 -21.56 13.65
C LYS A 204 -10.86 -22.82 13.10
N ARG A 205 -12.16 -22.79 12.84
CA ARG A 205 -12.95 -23.94 12.34
C ARG A 205 -13.11 -23.95 10.82
N TYR A 206 -12.83 -22.84 10.15
CA TYR A 206 -12.97 -22.73 8.70
C TYR A 206 -12.03 -23.71 7.98
N THR A 207 -12.55 -24.37 6.95
CA THR A 207 -11.75 -25.23 6.06
C THR A 207 -11.32 -24.40 4.87
N ILE A 208 -10.03 -24.08 4.80
CA ILE A 208 -9.47 -23.26 3.73
C ILE A 208 -9.47 -24.08 2.44
N SER A 209 -9.99 -23.48 1.36
CA SER A 209 -9.99 -24.12 0.04
C SER A 209 -8.60 -24.01 -0.59
N HIS A 210 -8.10 -25.11 -1.15
CA HIS A 210 -6.79 -25.13 -1.79
C HIS A 210 -6.98 -25.23 -3.30
N ILE A 211 -6.33 -24.33 -4.04
CA ILE A 211 -6.23 -24.37 -5.50
C ILE A 211 -4.79 -24.74 -5.84
N THR A 212 -4.64 -25.83 -6.57
CA THR A 212 -3.35 -26.34 -7.07
C THR A 212 -3.27 -26.15 -8.58
N LEU A 213 -2.14 -26.52 -9.19
CA LEU A 213 -2.01 -26.51 -10.65
C LEU A 213 -3.09 -27.38 -11.33
N ARG A 214 -3.49 -28.48 -10.70
CA ARG A 214 -4.46 -29.45 -11.24
C ARG A 214 -5.87 -28.87 -11.39
N ASP A 215 -6.21 -27.88 -10.57
CA ASP A 215 -7.52 -27.23 -10.59
C ASP A 215 -7.63 -26.18 -11.71
N MET A 216 -6.49 -25.81 -12.32
CA MET A 216 -6.38 -24.84 -13.40
C MET A 216 -5.87 -25.49 -14.70
N PRO A 217 -6.62 -26.44 -15.32
CA PRO A 217 -6.13 -27.24 -16.45
C PRO A 217 -5.84 -26.45 -17.73
N HIS A 218 -6.19 -25.16 -17.79
CA HIS A 218 -5.97 -24.28 -18.94
C HIS A 218 -4.90 -23.21 -18.69
N ILE A 219 -4.19 -23.28 -17.56
CA ILE A 219 -3.09 -22.37 -17.28
C ILE A 219 -1.88 -22.72 -18.15
N ASP A 220 -1.21 -21.70 -18.70
CA ASP A 220 0.03 -21.90 -19.44
C ASP A 220 1.19 -22.10 -18.45
N GLU A 221 1.70 -23.33 -18.36
CA GLU A 221 2.80 -23.66 -17.46
C GLU A 221 4.11 -22.93 -17.81
N SER A 222 4.23 -22.38 -19.03
CA SER A 222 5.38 -21.56 -19.41
C SER A 222 5.36 -20.16 -18.80
N HIS A 223 4.24 -19.74 -18.19
CA HIS A 223 4.06 -18.43 -17.56
C HIS A 223 3.99 -18.49 -16.02
N ILE A 224 4.23 -19.65 -15.40
CA ILE A 224 4.19 -19.81 -13.94
C ILE A 224 5.55 -20.17 -13.35
N GLY A 225 5.70 -19.89 -12.05
CA GLY A 225 6.89 -20.24 -11.27
C GLY A 225 8.17 -19.65 -11.85
N LEU A 226 9.30 -20.23 -11.45
CA LEU A 226 10.63 -19.78 -11.91
C LEU A 226 10.84 -19.86 -13.43
N THR A 227 10.15 -20.77 -14.11
CA THR A 227 10.27 -20.95 -15.56
C THR A 227 9.63 -19.79 -16.31
N GLY A 228 8.44 -19.36 -15.88
CA GLY A 228 7.72 -18.22 -16.45
C GLY A 228 8.20 -16.86 -15.98
N SER A 229 9.12 -16.80 -15.00
CA SER A 229 9.71 -15.55 -14.53
C SER A 229 10.68 -14.95 -15.57
N PRO A 230 10.38 -13.79 -16.17
CA PRO A 230 11.35 -13.07 -16.99
C PRO A 230 12.54 -12.54 -16.18
N THR A 231 12.36 -12.27 -14.88
CA THR A 231 13.43 -11.78 -14.01
C THR A 231 13.99 -12.90 -13.12
N ARG A 232 15.29 -12.81 -12.79
CA ARG A 232 15.97 -13.78 -11.91
C ARG A 232 16.85 -13.07 -10.91
N VAL A 233 16.64 -13.34 -9.63
CA VAL A 233 17.48 -12.83 -8.55
C VAL A 233 18.85 -13.52 -8.61
N ARG A 234 19.85 -12.81 -9.15
CA ARG A 234 21.20 -13.34 -9.31
C ARG A 234 21.99 -13.42 -8.01
N LYS A 235 21.84 -12.41 -7.15
CA LYS A 235 22.59 -12.28 -5.90
C LYS A 235 21.80 -11.45 -4.91
N VAL A 236 21.72 -11.94 -3.67
CA VAL A 236 21.23 -11.18 -2.50
C VAL A 236 22.43 -10.89 -1.61
N TYR A 237 22.60 -9.65 -1.20
CA TYR A 237 23.66 -9.24 -0.28
C TYR A 237 23.13 -8.14 0.64
N GLN A 238 23.77 -7.99 1.80
CA GLN A 238 23.41 -6.96 2.74
C GLN A 238 24.09 -5.63 2.36
N PRO A 239 23.37 -4.50 2.36
CA PRO A 239 24.02 -3.21 2.24
C PRO A 239 24.97 -3.00 3.43
N PRO A 240 26.08 -2.27 3.25
CA PRO A 240 26.98 -1.97 4.35
C PRO A 240 26.23 -1.20 5.44
N LEU A 241 26.41 -1.61 6.70
CA LEU A 241 25.89 -0.86 7.84
C LEU A 241 26.48 0.56 7.86
N ARG A 242 25.74 1.51 8.47
CA ARG A 242 26.20 2.91 8.59
C ARG A 242 27.62 2.93 9.16
N GLY A 243 28.48 3.73 8.54
CA GLY A 243 29.87 3.89 8.93
C GLY A 243 30.05 4.59 10.27
N LYS A 244 31.31 4.81 10.63
CA LYS A 244 31.69 5.52 11.86
C LYS A 244 31.00 6.89 11.91
N VAL A 245 30.29 7.15 13.00
CA VAL A 245 29.71 8.47 13.29
C VAL A 245 30.83 9.38 13.78
N GLU A 246 30.97 10.55 13.16
CA GLU A 246 31.84 11.62 13.61
C GLU A 246 30.99 12.67 14.32
N MET A 247 31.32 12.95 15.59
CA MET A 247 30.69 14.03 16.34
C MET A 247 31.39 15.34 16.01
N LEU A 248 30.65 16.32 15.53
CA LEU A 248 31.18 17.64 15.16
C LEU A 248 31.16 18.57 16.38
N SER A 249 32.21 19.38 16.52
CA SER A 249 32.48 20.17 17.73
C SER A 249 31.65 21.44 17.88
N SER A 250 31.08 21.94 16.79
CA SER A 250 30.33 23.19 16.77
C SER A 250 29.27 23.22 15.66
N ILE A 251 28.30 24.13 15.79
CA ILE A 251 27.25 24.33 14.79
C ILE A 251 27.85 24.81 13.46
N ASP A 252 28.82 25.73 13.49
CA ASP A 252 29.45 26.27 12.28
C ASP A 252 30.24 25.22 11.50
N GLU A 253 31.00 24.40 12.23
CA GLU A 253 31.73 23.27 11.64
C GLU A 253 30.75 22.21 11.09
N GLY A 254 29.66 21.98 11.83
CA GLY A 254 28.52 21.16 11.40
C GLY A 254 27.94 21.59 10.07
N ALA A 255 27.52 22.85 9.97
CA ALA A 255 26.91 23.42 8.78
C ALA A 255 27.85 23.35 7.57
N LYS A 256 29.13 23.72 7.76
CA LYS A 256 30.15 23.64 6.71
C LYS A 256 30.36 22.20 6.23
N LYS A 257 30.46 21.24 7.15
CA LYS A 257 30.67 19.83 6.80
C LYS A 257 29.46 19.23 6.10
N VAL A 258 28.24 19.56 6.51
CA VAL A 258 27.01 19.12 5.85
C VAL A 258 26.93 19.69 4.43
N LEU A 259 27.23 20.98 4.25
CA LEU A 259 27.30 21.59 2.92
C LEU A 259 28.38 20.93 2.06
N GLU A 260 29.59 20.74 2.58
CA GLU A 260 30.68 20.05 1.88
C GLU A 260 30.26 18.64 1.45
N LEU A 261 29.65 17.86 2.34
CA LEU A 261 29.12 16.54 2.03
C LEU A 261 28.02 16.62 0.96
N ALA A 262 27.07 17.55 1.07
CA ALA A 262 25.99 17.74 0.10
C ALA A 262 26.52 18.16 -1.30
N TYR A 263 27.56 19.00 -1.35
CA TYR A 263 28.21 19.43 -2.60
C TYR A 263 29.08 18.34 -3.24
N HIS A 264 29.73 17.50 -2.44
CA HIS A 264 30.57 16.39 -2.93
C HIS A 264 29.78 15.10 -3.20
N ILE A 265 28.56 15.01 -2.66
CA ILE A 265 27.58 14.04 -3.11
C ILE A 265 27.26 14.38 -4.57
N LYS A 266 27.70 13.53 -5.51
CA LYS A 266 27.46 13.68 -6.95
C LYS A 266 26.02 14.16 -7.19
N PRO A 267 25.77 15.36 -7.74
CA PRO A 267 24.44 15.91 -7.91
C PRO A 267 23.50 14.93 -8.62
N GLU A 268 24.02 14.17 -9.58
CA GLU A 268 23.31 13.15 -10.34
C GLU A 268 22.70 12.02 -9.47
N LYS A 269 23.28 11.72 -8.31
CA LYS A 269 22.80 10.66 -7.41
C LYS A 269 21.74 11.11 -6.43
N PHE A 270 21.61 12.42 -6.18
CA PHE A 270 20.74 12.96 -5.13
C PHE A 270 20.01 14.23 -5.56
N ALA A 271 20.01 14.57 -6.85
CA ALA A 271 19.25 15.69 -7.40
C ALA A 271 17.74 15.58 -7.09
N HIS A 272 17.23 14.36 -6.94
CA HIS A 272 15.85 14.11 -6.52
C HIS A 272 15.57 14.43 -5.04
N LEU A 273 16.60 14.60 -4.20
CA LEU A 273 16.48 15.08 -2.82
C LEU A 273 16.65 16.60 -2.70
N LEU A 274 17.11 17.26 -3.75
CA LEU A 274 17.22 18.71 -3.78
C LEU A 274 15.84 19.28 -4.06
N VAL A 275 15.22 19.87 -3.04
CA VAL A 275 13.99 20.65 -3.21
C VAL A 275 14.37 21.94 -3.94
N PRO A 276 13.80 22.23 -5.12
CA PRO A 276 13.96 23.54 -5.74
C PRO A 276 13.41 24.59 -4.77
N ASN A 277 14.28 25.48 -4.30
CA ASN A 277 13.83 26.65 -3.56
C ASN A 277 13.71 27.80 -4.56
N ASP A 278 12.49 28.21 -4.89
CA ASP A 278 12.23 29.34 -5.78
C ASP A 278 12.63 30.68 -5.13
N VAL A 279 12.92 30.66 -3.83
CA VAL A 279 13.44 31.81 -3.10
C VAL A 279 14.97 31.76 -3.15
N PRO A 280 15.64 32.74 -3.81
CA PRO A 280 17.09 32.84 -3.72
C PRO A 280 17.48 32.96 -2.25
N VAL A 281 18.47 32.20 -1.82
CA VAL A 281 19.09 32.38 -0.50
C VAL A 281 19.73 33.77 -0.53
N VAL A 282 19.04 34.76 0.02
CA VAL A 282 19.60 36.09 0.20
C VAL A 282 20.58 35.97 1.37
N GLU A 283 21.87 36.05 1.10
CA GLU A 283 22.85 36.25 2.17
C GLU A 283 22.50 37.57 2.87
N SER A 284 22.01 37.47 4.10
CA SER A 284 21.79 38.64 4.94
C SER A 284 23.16 39.26 5.24
N THR A 285 23.41 40.47 4.73
CA THR A 285 24.61 41.25 5.04
C THR A 285 24.60 41.87 6.44
N GLU A 286 23.57 41.58 7.24
CA GLU A 286 23.43 42.03 8.63
C GLU A 286 23.53 40.82 9.56
N ASP A 287 24.76 40.35 9.75
CA ASP A 287 25.08 39.43 10.85
C ASP A 287 25.30 40.28 12.11
N GLU A 288 24.22 40.84 12.67
CA GLU A 288 24.25 41.31 14.06
C GLU A 288 24.19 40.06 14.94
N GLY A 289 25.37 39.50 15.19
CA GLY A 289 25.55 38.27 15.95
C GLY A 289 24.75 38.25 17.24
N VAL A 290 23.98 37.18 17.44
CA VAL A 290 23.21 36.95 18.66
C VAL A 290 24.18 36.74 19.83
N ASP A 291 24.14 37.63 20.84
CA ASP A 291 24.95 37.49 22.04
C ASP A 291 24.38 36.37 22.93
N VAL A 292 25.01 35.20 22.84
CA VAL A 292 24.62 33.96 23.52
C VAL A 292 24.69 34.05 25.06
N LYS A 293 25.11 35.19 25.62
CA LYS A 293 25.17 35.43 27.08
C LYS A 293 23.95 36.16 27.65
N ASP A 294 23.05 36.70 26.83
CA ASP A 294 21.82 37.34 27.32
C ASP A 294 20.67 36.31 27.49
N PRO A 295 20.22 36.04 28.72
CA PRO A 295 19.14 35.08 28.97
C PRO A 295 17.78 35.52 28.41
N VAL A 296 17.56 36.81 28.12
CA VAL A 296 16.30 37.31 27.54
C VAL A 296 16.21 36.98 26.05
N GLN A 297 17.31 37.10 25.30
CA GLN A 297 17.37 36.72 23.88
C GLN A 297 17.33 35.19 23.70
N ARG A 298 17.87 34.44 24.67
CA ARG A 298 17.82 32.96 24.68
C ARG A 298 16.41 32.40 24.86
N ALA A 299 15.52 33.12 25.55
CA ALA A 299 14.13 32.71 25.75
C ALA A 299 13.26 32.94 24.50
N ALA A 300 13.57 33.98 23.71
CA ALA A 300 12.84 34.27 22.46
C ALA A 300 13.14 33.26 21.33
N SER A 301 14.28 32.56 21.37
CA SER A 301 14.66 31.54 20.38
C SER A 301 14.15 30.13 20.68
N VAL A 302 13.39 29.94 21.77
CA VAL A 302 12.77 28.65 22.13
C VAL A 302 11.26 28.82 22.20
N GLU A 303 10.65 29.33 21.13
CA GLU A 303 9.31 28.91 20.80
C GLU A 303 9.41 27.66 19.92
N SER A 304 8.88 26.56 20.45
CA SER A 304 8.61 25.34 19.73
C SER A 304 8.06 25.64 18.33
N VAL A 305 8.73 25.13 17.30
CA VAL A 305 8.11 25.01 15.98
C VAL A 305 6.99 23.99 16.12
N ALA A 306 5.81 24.46 16.51
CA ALA A 306 4.58 23.75 16.25
C ALA A 306 4.44 23.67 14.73
N PRO A 307 4.00 22.52 14.17
CA PRO A 307 3.70 22.47 12.74
C PRO A 307 2.68 23.58 12.45
N SER A 308 2.99 24.44 11.48
CA SER A 308 2.08 25.48 11.05
C SER A 308 0.74 24.84 10.70
N GLU A 309 -0.32 25.16 11.46
CA GLU A 309 -1.67 24.78 11.09
C GLU A 309 -1.93 25.28 9.65
N PRO A 310 -2.43 24.43 8.75
CA PRO A 310 -2.87 24.91 7.45
C PRO A 310 -3.99 25.92 7.70
N LYS A 311 -3.90 27.10 7.08
CA LYS A 311 -5.01 28.05 7.04
C LYS A 311 -6.22 27.32 6.46
N VAL A 312 -7.15 26.93 7.31
CA VAL A 312 -8.48 26.47 6.95
C VAL A 312 -9.19 27.69 6.39
N GLU A 313 -9.26 27.82 5.06
CA GLU A 313 -10.42 28.48 4.47
C GLU A 313 -11.61 27.58 4.76
N GLU A 314 -12.61 28.12 5.45
CA GLU A 314 -13.88 27.44 5.73
C GLU A 314 -14.53 26.98 4.41
N VAL A 315 -14.25 25.73 4.03
CA VAL A 315 -15.06 25.04 3.02
C VAL A 315 -16.39 24.71 3.69
N LYS A 316 -17.41 25.50 3.36
CA LYS A 316 -18.80 25.23 3.78
C LYS A 316 -19.16 23.78 3.43
N PRO A 317 -19.81 23.03 4.34
CA PRO A 317 -20.26 21.68 4.05
C PRO A 317 -21.31 21.72 2.95
N TYR A 318 -21.04 21.05 1.83
CA TYR A 318 -22.03 20.83 0.76
C TYR A 318 -23.09 19.85 1.27
N THR A 319 -24.21 20.39 1.73
CA THR A 319 -25.45 19.65 1.94
C THR A 319 -26.11 19.37 0.59
N PHE A 320 -25.84 18.22 -0.02
CA PHE A 320 -26.70 17.68 -1.08
C PHE A 320 -27.76 16.76 -0.49
N ALA A 321 -28.73 17.36 0.17
CA ALA A 321 -30.03 16.76 0.42
C ALA A 321 -31.08 17.88 0.30
N ALA A 322 -32.05 17.65 -0.60
CA ALA A 322 -33.20 18.49 -0.93
C ALA A 322 -32.94 19.69 -1.86
N GLU A 323 -32.94 19.43 -3.17
CA GLU A 323 -33.67 20.29 -4.13
C GLU A 323 -33.99 19.49 -5.42
N ALA A 324 -34.78 18.44 -5.24
CA ALA A 324 -35.67 18.00 -6.31
C ALA A 324 -36.92 18.89 -6.25
N VAL A 325 -37.41 19.29 -7.43
CA VAL A 325 -38.71 19.92 -7.70
C VAL A 325 -38.73 21.46 -7.68
N LYS A 326 -38.35 22.07 -8.82
CA LYS A 326 -39.23 22.96 -9.65
C LYS A 326 -38.41 23.75 -10.67
N SER A 327 -38.56 23.42 -11.95
CA SER A 327 -39.09 24.32 -12.99
C SER A 327 -38.77 23.77 -14.37
N ALA A 328 -39.84 23.57 -15.14
CA ALA A 328 -39.78 23.46 -16.59
C ALA A 328 -39.51 24.85 -17.18
N ASP A 329 -38.65 24.96 -18.20
CA ASP A 329 -39.05 25.20 -19.59
C ASP A 329 -37.87 25.63 -20.49
N VAL A 330 -37.80 24.99 -21.65
CA VAL A 330 -37.42 25.50 -22.99
C VAL A 330 -36.08 26.24 -23.19
N SER A 331 -35.17 25.63 -23.95
CA SER A 331 -34.71 26.10 -25.30
C SER A 331 -33.56 25.22 -25.81
N LYS A 332 -33.79 24.41 -26.86
CA LYS A 332 -33.38 24.62 -28.27
C LYS A 332 -31.90 25.00 -28.50
N GLY A 333 -31.14 24.03 -29.00
CA GLY A 333 -30.48 24.14 -30.31
C GLY A 333 -28.95 24.14 -30.37
N GLY A 334 -28.42 23.07 -30.99
CA GLY A 334 -27.23 23.04 -31.87
C GLY A 334 -25.85 23.20 -31.20
N ASP A 335 -24.76 22.67 -31.74
CA ASP A 335 -24.52 21.78 -32.87
C ASP A 335 -23.04 21.33 -32.71
N ARG A 336 -22.78 20.05 -33.03
CA ARG A 336 -21.47 19.35 -33.15
C ARG A 336 -20.70 18.93 -31.89
#